data_AF-A0A061A821-F1
#
_entry.id   AF-A0A061A821-F1
#
_cell.length_a   1.000
_cell.length_b   1.000
_cell.length_c   1.000
_cell.angle_alpha   90.00
_cell.angle_beta   90.00
_cell.angle_gamma   90.00
#
_symmetry.space_group_name_H-M   'P 1'
#
loop_
_entity.id
_entity.type
_entity.pdbx_description
1 polymer ?
#
loop_
_entity_poly.entity_id
_entity_poly.type
_entity_poly.pdbx_seq_one_letter_code
_entity_poly.pdbx_strand_id
1 'polypeptide(L)'
;MTWFPSRDDHLPRREAISRVAAVTPRERAAVTFEDRGRAAIRASSRYLADPSTSLEDAQAAIKLLQLALSDVIMVAEDRQRRLARIQEAASHPA
;
A
#
# COMPACT_ATOMS: atom_id res chain seq x y z
N MET A 1 -32.30 -28.68 -19.44
CA MET A 1 -31.39 -27.61 -18.97
C MET A 1 -30.60 -28.16 -17.79
N THR A 2 -29.36 -28.56 -18.02
CA THR A 2 -28.47 -29.11 -16.98
C THR A 2 -27.66 -27.97 -16.38
N TRP A 3 -27.95 -27.66 -15.12
CA TRP A 3 -27.34 -26.61 -14.31
C TRP A 3 -25.95 -27.08 -13.85
N PHE A 4 -24.89 -26.33 -14.16
CA PHE A 4 -23.56 -26.55 -13.58
C PHE A 4 -23.56 -26.09 -12.11
N PRO A 5 -22.98 -26.85 -11.17
CA PRO A 5 -22.74 -26.34 -9.82
C PRO A 5 -21.52 -25.42 -9.87
N SER A 6 -21.75 -24.12 -9.65
CA SER A 6 -20.68 -23.15 -9.43
C SER A 6 -20.00 -23.48 -8.11
N ARG A 7 -18.71 -23.78 -8.18
CA ARG A 7 -17.85 -24.08 -7.03
C ARG A 7 -17.83 -22.88 -6.07
N ASP A 8 -18.03 -23.22 -4.81
CA ASP A 8 -17.82 -22.43 -3.60
C ASP A 8 -16.68 -21.40 -3.70
N ASP A 9 -17.03 -20.11 -3.60
CA ASP A 9 -16.10 -19.03 -3.25
C ASP A 9 -16.75 -18.09 -2.21
N HIS A 10 -17.44 -18.68 -1.22
CA HIS A 10 -17.86 -17.96 -0.03
C HIS A 10 -16.69 -17.84 0.96
N LEU A 11 -15.63 -17.13 0.57
CA LEU A 11 -14.64 -16.66 1.53
C LEU A 11 -15.26 -15.47 2.29
N PRO A 12 -15.35 -15.53 3.64
CA PRO A 12 -15.81 -14.40 4.44
C PRO A 12 -14.97 -13.16 4.14
N ARG A 13 -15.58 -11.97 4.04
CA ARG A 13 -14.91 -10.67 3.82
C ARG A 13 -13.66 -10.48 4.71
N ARG A 14 -13.68 -11.05 5.91
CA ARG A 14 -12.57 -11.08 6.88
C ARG A 14 -11.35 -11.88 6.40
N GLU A 15 -11.56 -13.00 5.71
CA GLU A 15 -10.48 -13.82 5.15
C GLU A 15 -9.91 -13.22 3.86
N ALA A 16 -10.73 -12.54 3.04
CA ALA A 16 -10.26 -11.81 1.87
C ALA A 16 -9.31 -10.66 2.27
N ILE A 17 -9.68 -9.89 3.31
CA ILE A 17 -8.82 -8.86 3.88
C ILE A 17 -7.56 -9.47 4.50
N SER A 18 -7.69 -10.64 5.15
CA SER A 18 -6.53 -11.34 5.72
C SER A 18 -5.59 -11.91 4.63
N ARG A 19 -6.10 -12.29 3.46
CA ARG A 19 -5.28 -12.69 2.29
C ARG A 19 -4.64 -11.51 1.58
N VAL A 20 -5.30 -10.35 1.52
CA VAL A 20 -4.67 -9.09 1.06
C VAL A 20 -3.61 -8.61 2.07
N ALA A 21 -3.83 -8.86 3.36
CA ALA A 21 -2.85 -8.61 4.43
C ALA A 21 -1.81 -9.73 4.58
N ALA A 22 -1.97 -10.87 3.89
CA ALA A 22 -0.99 -11.94 3.86
C ALA A 22 0.12 -11.53 2.90
N VAL A 23 0.98 -10.65 3.40
CA VAL A 23 2.30 -10.36 2.84
C VAL A 23 2.94 -11.68 2.47
N THR A 24 3.11 -11.91 1.18
CA THR A 24 3.67 -13.16 0.71
C THR A 24 5.10 -13.29 1.24
N PRO A 25 5.61 -14.50 1.53
CA PRO A 25 7.00 -14.66 1.98
C PRO A 25 8.04 -14.07 1.02
N ARG A 26 7.67 -13.85 -0.25
CA ARG A 26 8.49 -13.19 -1.27
C ARG A 26 8.61 -11.67 -1.06
N GLU A 27 7.69 -11.06 -0.33
CA GLU A 27 7.71 -9.66 0.12
C GLU A 27 8.38 -9.49 1.50
N ARG A 28 8.95 -10.54 2.09
CA ARG A 28 9.76 -10.41 3.32
C ARG A 28 11.22 -10.04 3.07
N ALA A 29 11.71 -10.17 1.84
CA ALA A 29 13.09 -9.88 1.48
C ALA A 29 13.26 -8.38 1.20
N ALA A 30 13.58 -7.62 2.25
CA ALA A 30 14.03 -6.21 2.20
C ALA A 30 13.13 -5.23 1.42
N VAL A 31 11.89 -5.04 1.88
CA VAL A 31 11.00 -4.01 1.30
C VAL A 31 11.35 -2.67 1.93
N THR A 32 12.16 -1.88 1.22
CA THR A 32 12.39 -0.48 1.57
C THR A 32 11.04 0.23 1.73
N PHE A 33 11.02 1.33 2.48
CA PHE A 33 9.80 2.10 2.68
C PHE A 33 9.15 2.52 1.33
N GLU A 34 9.99 2.81 0.32
CA GLU A 34 9.58 3.11 -1.06
C GLU A 34 8.94 1.90 -1.76
N ASP A 35 9.49 0.69 -1.56
CA ASP A 35 8.91 -0.53 -2.11
C ASP A 35 7.55 -0.86 -1.51
N ARG A 36 7.35 -0.56 -0.21
CA ARG A 36 6.05 -0.70 0.46
C ARG A 36 5.03 0.28 -0.13
N GLY A 37 5.43 1.53 -0.34
CA GLY A 37 4.61 2.53 -1.02
C GLY A 37 4.19 2.08 -2.42
N ARG A 38 5.14 1.59 -3.23
CA ARG A 38 4.86 1.05 -4.56
C ARG A 38 3.93 -0.16 -4.53
N ALA A 39 4.08 -1.06 -3.56
CA ALA A 39 3.21 -2.22 -3.39
C ALA A 39 1.78 -1.82 -3.03
N ALA A 40 1.62 -0.87 -2.09
CA ALA A 40 0.32 -0.35 -1.69
C ALA A 40 -0.43 0.29 -2.86
N ILE A 41 0.24 1.14 -3.65
CA ILE A 41 -0.35 1.77 -4.84
C ILE A 41 -0.83 0.71 -5.84
N ARG A 42 0.00 -0.30 -6.13
CA ARG A 42 -0.37 -1.38 -7.06
C ARG A 42 -1.56 -2.19 -6.58
N ALA A 43 -1.59 -2.54 -5.29
CA ALA A 43 -2.68 -3.31 -4.70
C ALA A 43 -4.01 -2.51 -4.75
N SER A 44 -3.98 -1.25 -4.33
CA SER A 44 -5.16 -0.40 -4.36
C SER A 44 -5.62 -0.08 -5.78
N SER A 45 -4.71 0.11 -6.74
CA SER A 45 -5.08 0.33 -8.15
C SER A 45 -5.84 -0.88 -8.73
N ARG A 46 -5.41 -2.10 -8.42
CA ARG A 46 -6.13 -3.32 -8.83
C ARG A 46 -7.50 -3.41 -8.18
N TYR A 47 -7.58 -3.14 -6.89
CA TYR A 47 -8.83 -3.18 -6.13
C TYR A 47 -9.85 -2.15 -6.65
N LEU A 48 -9.41 -0.92 -6.93
CA LEU A 48 -10.26 0.16 -7.46
C LEU A 48 -10.68 -0.07 -8.92
N ALA A 49 -9.93 -0.86 -9.69
CA ALA A 49 -10.28 -1.22 -11.06
C ALA A 49 -11.26 -2.40 -11.14
N ASP A 50 -11.53 -3.09 -10.03
CA ASP A 50 -12.48 -4.19 -9.98
C ASP A 50 -13.93 -3.64 -10.00
N PRO A 51 -14.75 -4.00 -11.01
CA PRO A 51 -16.13 -3.52 -11.12
C PRO A 51 -17.05 -4.02 -10.00
N SER A 52 -16.63 -5.02 -9.21
CA SER A 52 -17.35 -5.49 -8.03
C SER A 52 -17.08 -4.66 -6.78
N THR A 53 -16.11 -3.74 -6.82
CA THR A 53 -15.80 -2.86 -5.70
C THR A 53 -16.93 -1.87 -5.47
N SER A 54 -17.48 -1.88 -4.26
CA SER A 54 -18.53 -0.94 -3.87
C SER A 54 -17.99 0.49 -3.74
N LEU A 55 -18.86 1.49 -3.88
CA LEU A 55 -18.48 2.89 -3.71
C LEU A 55 -17.92 3.17 -2.30
N GLU A 56 -18.50 2.55 -1.27
CA GLU A 56 -18.04 2.68 0.12
C GLU A 56 -16.64 2.09 0.30
N ASP A 57 -16.41 0.89 -0.25
CA ASP A 57 -15.10 0.24 -0.20
C ASP A 57 -14.05 1.02 -1.00
N ALA A 58 -14.42 1.56 -2.17
CA ALA A 58 -13.55 2.41 -2.96
C ALA A 58 -13.14 3.67 -2.17
N GLN A 59 -14.09 4.31 -1.49
CA GLN A 59 -13.83 5.48 -0.67
C GLN A 59 -12.92 5.14 0.54
N ALA A 60 -13.13 3.99 1.18
CA ALA A 60 -12.25 3.52 2.26
C ALA A 60 -10.83 3.26 1.75
N ALA A 61 -10.68 2.59 0.61
CA ALA A 61 -9.38 2.32 -0.02
C ALA A 61 -8.64 3.61 -0.38
N ILE A 62 -9.34 4.62 -0.92
CA ILE A 62 -8.76 5.93 -1.24
C ILE A 62 -8.27 6.63 0.03
N LYS A 63 -9.04 6.62 1.13
CA LYS A 63 -8.62 7.23 2.40
C LYS A 63 -7.36 6.56 2.98
N LEU A 64 -7.27 5.23 2.90
CA LEU A 64 -6.10 4.49 3.33
C LEU A 64 -4.87 4.82 2.48
N LEU A 65 -5.04 4.94 1.16
CA LEU A 65 -3.97 5.40 0.27
C LEU A 65 -3.49 6.82 0.61
N GLN A 66 -4.42 7.74 0.89
CA GLN A 66 -4.06 9.11 1.29
C GLN A 66 -3.24 9.13 2.58
N LEU A 67 -3.62 8.32 3.57
CA LEU A 67 -2.85 8.19 4.81
C LEU A 67 -1.43 7.66 4.55
N ALA A 68 -1.32 6.57 3.79
CA ALA A 68 -0.03 5.99 3.45
C ALA A 68 0.85 6.96 2.65
N LEU A 69 0.26 7.76 1.76
CA LEU A 69 0.98 8.78 1.01
C LEU A 69 1.49 9.90 1.92
N SER A 70 0.68 10.36 2.87
CA SER A 70 1.11 11.36 3.87
C SER A 70 2.30 10.87 4.69
N ASP A 71 2.28 9.61 5.14
CA ASP A 71 3.42 9.00 5.84
C ASP A 71 4.67 9.00 4.95
N VAL A 72 4.50 8.72 3.65
CA VAL A 72 5.61 8.72 2.69
C VAL A 72 6.23 10.09 2.50
N ILE A 73 5.39 11.11 2.37
CA ILE A 73 5.82 12.49 2.25
C ILE A 73 6.58 12.89 3.52
N MET A 74 6.04 12.58 4.71
CA MET A 74 6.70 12.92 5.98
C MET A 74 8.10 12.31 6.09
N VAL A 75 8.27 11.03 5.74
CA VAL A 75 9.59 10.37 5.76
C VAL A 75 10.54 10.98 4.74
N ALA A 76 10.04 11.31 3.54
CA ALA A 76 10.85 11.96 2.51
C ALA A 76 11.32 13.37 2.94
N GLU A 77 10.44 14.16 3.53
CA GLU A 77 10.76 15.49 4.06
C GLU A 77 11.77 15.44 5.20
N ASP A 78 11.64 14.49 6.13
CA ASP A 78 12.62 14.30 7.21
C ASP A 78 14.00 13.96 6.64
N ARG A 79 14.06 13.05 5.65
CA ARG A 79 15.31 12.72 4.96
C ARG A 79 15.91 13.94 4.26
N GLN A 80 15.10 14.75 3.58
CA GLN A 80 15.57 15.97 2.93
C GLN A 80 16.14 16.97 3.94
N ARG A 81 15.46 17.18 5.08
CA ARG A 81 15.95 18.05 6.16
C ARG A 81 17.28 17.58 6.74
N ARG A 82 17.46 16.27 6.93
CA ARG A 82 18.74 15.70 7.39
C ARG A 82 19.87 15.93 6.39
N LEU A 83 19.61 15.72 5.10
CA LEU A 83 20.60 15.95 4.05
C LEU A 83 21.02 17.43 3.98
N ALA A 84 20.07 18.36 4.09
CA ALA A 84 20.35 19.79 4.12
C ALA A 84 21.28 20.16 5.29
N ARG A 85 20.99 19.68 6.51
CA ARG A 85 21.83 19.91 7.69
C ARG A 85 23.25 19.37 7.53
N ILE A 86 23.40 18.19 6.92
CA ILE A 86 24.72 17.59 6.66
C ILE A 86 25.49 18.44 5.64
N GLN A 87 24.83 18.93 4.59
CA GLN A 87 25.45 19.81 3.60
C GLN A 87 25.87 21.16 4.21
N GLU A 88 25.03 21.75 5.06
CA GLU A 88 25.36 22.98 5.79
C GLU A 88 26.58 22.80 6.70
N ALA A 89 26.62 21.71 7.47
CA ALA A 89 27.74 21.37 8.33
C ALA A 89 29.03 21.09 7.55
N ALA A 90 28.93 20.45 6.38
CA ALA A 90 30.08 20.21 5.51
C ALA A 90 30.59 21.48 4.81
N SER A 91 29.73 22.48 4.62
CA SER A 91 30.08 23.75 3.96
C SER A 91 30.73 24.76 4.92
N HIS A 92 30.56 24.59 6.23
CA HIS A 92 31.19 25.42 7.26
C HIS A 92 31.94 24.54 8.28
N PRO A 93 33.05 23.91 7.88
CA PRO A 93 33.90 23.20 8.83
C PRO A 93 34.52 24.21 9.81
N ALA A 94 34.45 23.89 11.11
CA ALA A 94 35.02 24.70 12.20
C ALA A 94 36.54 24.84 12.12
#